data_AF-A0A920GTP1-F1
#
_entry.id   AF-A0A920GTP1-F1
#
_cell.length_a   1.000
_cell.length_b   1.000
_cell.length_c   1.000
_cell.angle_alpha   90.00
_cell.angle_beta   90.00
_cell.angle_gamma   90.00
#
_symmetry.space_group_name_H-M   'P 1'
#
loop_
_entity.id
_entity.type
_entity.pdbx_description
1 polymer ?
#
loop_
_entity_poly.entity_id
_entity_poly.type
_entity_poly.pdbx_seq_one_letter_code
_entity_poly.pdbx_strand_id
1 'polypeptide(L)'
;MTDWSIASGVSGTTDGGTEYDISVHVGENRSDFYIENTVNPSLGPQSPTQFNPGSYIQLEKNFNMDFVRSIPMQSFDLSFAYGFEWREEQFEIINGDVASFTTGPYFNQGFGIGSNGFAGFTPDIAGFGINKTTQSI
;
A
#
# COMPACT_ATOMS: atom_id res chain seq x y z
N MET A 1 6.25 11.68 4.68
CA MET A 1 5.07 10.80 4.64
C MET A 1 4.02 11.55 3.85
N THR A 2 3.45 10.89 2.86
CA THR A 2 2.44 11.49 1.97
C THR A 2 1.30 10.50 1.87
N ASP A 3 0.09 10.95 2.16
CA ASP A 3 -1.12 10.16 2.03
C ASP A 3 -2.14 10.90 1.16
N TRP A 4 -2.90 10.14 0.37
CA TRP A 4 -4.07 10.65 -0.30
C TRP A 4 -5.12 9.56 -0.44
N SER A 5 -6.39 9.95 -0.44
CA SER A 5 -7.51 9.04 -0.68
C SER A 5 -8.64 9.73 -1.41
N ILE A 6 -9.37 8.94 -2.18
CA ILE A 6 -10.55 9.35 -2.94
C ILE A 6 -11.62 8.29 -2.69
N ALA A 7 -12.77 8.73 -2.18
CA ALA A 7 -13.97 7.93 -2.04
C ALA A 7 -15.08 8.55 -2.88
N SER A 8 -15.82 7.73 -3.61
CA SER A 8 -17.02 8.15 -4.33
C SER A 8 -18.03 7.03 -4.31
N GLY A 9 -19.30 7.37 -4.23
CA GLY A 9 -20.38 6.40 -4.26
C GLY A 9 -21.68 7.00 -4.75
N VAL A 10 -22.57 6.12 -5.20
CA VAL A 10 -23.93 6.45 -5.59
C VAL A 10 -24.86 5.40 -5.01
N SER A 11 -25.96 5.86 -4.42
CA SER A 11 -27.02 5.01 -3.93
C SER A 11 -28.37 5.56 -4.32
N GLY A 12 -29.36 4.67 -4.37
CA GLY A 12 -30.73 5.06 -4.70
C GLY A 12 -31.64 3.88 -4.94
N THR A 13 -32.84 4.19 -5.41
CA THR A 13 -33.86 3.20 -5.75
C THR A 13 -34.20 3.36 -7.22
N THR A 14 -34.14 2.26 -7.97
CA THR A 14 -34.60 2.21 -9.36
C THR A 14 -36.12 2.27 -9.43
N ASP A 15 -36.67 2.67 -10.59
CA ASP A 15 -38.12 2.67 -10.83
C ASP A 15 -38.78 1.30 -10.61
N GLY A 16 -37.99 0.22 -10.73
CA GLY A 16 -38.41 -1.16 -10.47
C GLY A 16 -38.37 -1.60 -9.01
N GLY A 17 -38.11 -0.69 -8.07
CA GLY A 17 -38.07 -0.95 -6.62
C GLY A 17 -36.83 -1.68 -6.14
N THR A 18 -35.75 -1.72 -6.94
CA THR A 18 -34.45 -2.26 -6.51
C THR A 18 -33.62 -1.12 -5.94
N GLU A 19 -33.23 -1.26 -4.68
CA GLU A 19 -32.25 -0.41 -4.00
C GLU A 19 -30.85 -0.84 -4.42
N TYR A 20 -29.98 0.13 -4.64
CA TYR A 20 -28.58 -0.10 -4.97
C TYR A 20 -27.68 0.84 -4.17
N ASP A 21 -26.51 0.35 -3.80
CA ASP A 21 -25.39 1.13 -3.28
C ASP A 21 -24.13 0.68 -4.03
N ILE A 22 -23.44 1.62 -4.66
CA ILE A 22 -22.21 1.35 -5.40
C ILE A 22 -21.18 2.34 -4.93
N SER A 23 -20.05 1.84 -4.45
CA SER A 23 -18.97 2.66 -3.92
C SER A 23 -17.61 2.21 -4.43
N VAL A 24 -16.71 3.19 -4.58
CA VAL A 24 -15.31 2.98 -4.90
C VAL A 24 -14.46 3.82 -3.96
N HIS A 25 -13.38 3.22 -3.49
CA HIS A 25 -12.38 3.86 -2.66
C HIS A 25 -10.99 3.54 -3.19
N VAL A 26 -10.15 4.55 -3.36
CA VAL A 26 -8.74 4.39 -3.71
C VAL A 26 -7.93 5.27 -2.79
N GLY A 27 -6.90 4.71 -2.16
CA GLY A 27 -5.99 5.47 -1.32
C GLY A 27 -4.57 4.96 -1.42
N GLU A 28 -3.62 5.87 -1.32
CA GLU A 28 -2.19 5.56 -1.28
C GLU A 28 -1.58 6.17 -0.04
N ASN A 29 -0.72 5.40 0.63
CA ASN A 29 0.11 5.86 1.72
C ASN A 29 1.58 5.59 1.40
N ARG A 30 2.40 6.64 1.46
CA ARG A 30 3.83 6.57 1.23
C ARG A 30 4.61 7.00 2.48
N SER A 31 5.48 6.10 2.93
CA SER A 31 6.43 6.35 4.01
C SER A 31 7.86 6.34 3.47
N ASP A 32 8.43 7.54 3.32
CA ASP A 32 9.85 7.71 3.01
C ASP A 32 10.68 7.63 4.30
N PHE A 33 11.78 6.89 4.24
CA PHE A 33 12.77 6.87 5.31
C PHE A 33 13.91 7.80 4.95
N TYR A 34 14.30 8.65 5.88
CA TYR A 34 15.44 9.53 5.73
C TYR A 34 16.28 9.48 6.99
N ILE A 35 17.58 9.20 6.85
CA ILE A 35 18.51 9.18 7.97
C ILE A 35 19.56 10.26 7.75
N GLU A 36 19.53 11.26 8.63
CA GLU A 36 20.50 12.34 8.70
C GLU A 36 21.49 12.10 9.86
N ASN A 37 22.67 12.72 9.78
CA ASN A 37 23.72 12.65 10.81
C ASN A 37 24.24 11.22 11.08
N THR A 38 24.22 10.39 10.06
CA THR A 38 24.77 9.04 10.13
C THR A 38 25.89 8.91 9.11
N VAL A 39 26.79 7.98 9.35
CA VAL A 39 27.86 7.60 8.42
C VAL A 39 27.73 6.11 8.18
N ASN A 40 28.04 5.68 6.97
CA ASN A 40 28.39 4.29 6.67
C ASN A 40 29.89 4.11 7.02
N PRO A 41 30.24 3.45 8.14
CA PRO A 41 31.61 3.37 8.64
C PRO A 41 32.53 2.59 7.68
N SER A 42 31.97 1.64 6.92
CA SER A 42 32.74 0.88 5.93
C SER A 42 33.28 1.75 4.79
N LEU A 43 32.63 2.89 4.47
CA LEU A 43 33.05 3.83 3.42
C LEU A 43 34.11 4.86 3.87
N GLY A 44 34.41 4.95 5.17
CA GLY A 44 35.44 5.86 5.69
C GLY A 44 35.18 7.34 5.33
N PRO A 45 36.21 8.15 4.99
CA PRO A 45 36.05 9.58 4.69
C PRO A 45 35.15 9.91 3.49
N GLN A 46 34.84 8.93 2.65
CA GLN A 46 33.96 9.10 1.49
C GLN A 46 32.48 8.87 1.83
N SER A 47 32.17 8.58 3.09
CA SER A 47 30.81 8.29 3.54
C SER A 47 29.94 9.55 3.50
N PRO A 48 28.77 9.51 2.83
CA PRO A 48 27.75 10.55 2.97
C PRO A 48 27.31 10.70 4.44
N THR A 49 26.84 11.89 4.81
CA THR A 49 26.27 12.15 6.14
C THR A 49 24.74 12.07 6.17
N GLN A 50 24.14 11.83 5.02
CA GLN A 50 22.71 11.67 4.79
C GLN A 50 22.51 10.44 3.90
N PHE A 51 21.57 9.57 4.28
CA PHE A 51 21.20 8.39 3.50
C PHE A 51 19.69 8.32 3.37
N ASN A 52 19.23 8.04 2.15
CA ASN A 52 17.86 7.57 1.93
C ASN A 52 17.86 6.04 1.89
N PRO A 53 17.49 5.34 2.98
CA PRO A 53 17.43 3.89 2.97
C PRO A 53 16.25 3.31 2.16
N GLY A 54 15.36 4.15 1.61
CA GLY A 54 14.30 3.79 0.66
C GLY A 54 12.91 4.16 1.15
N SER A 55 11.88 3.60 0.52
CA SER A 55 10.48 4.00 0.79
C SER A 55 9.53 2.80 0.77
N TYR A 56 8.50 2.84 1.59
CA TYR A 56 7.34 1.95 1.49
C TYR A 56 6.16 2.69 0.88
N ILE A 57 5.54 2.10 -0.13
CA ILE A 57 4.29 2.60 -0.73
C ILE A 57 3.24 1.50 -0.58
N GLN A 58 2.06 1.88 -0.11
CA GLN A 58 0.90 1.01 0.00
C GLN A 58 -0.27 1.64 -0.76
N LEU A 59 -0.81 0.93 -1.74
CA LEU A 59 -1.95 1.36 -2.55
C LEU A 59 -3.13 0.43 -2.29
N GLU A 60 -4.25 0.97 -1.87
CA GLU A 60 -5.48 0.23 -1.59
C GLU A 60 -6.58 0.67 -2.55
N LYS A 61 -7.25 -0.30 -3.14
CA LYS A 61 -8.42 -0.10 -4.00
C LYS A 61 -9.54 -0.99 -3.49
N ASN A 62 -10.69 -0.40 -3.20
CA ASN A 62 -11.90 -1.09 -2.84
C ASN A 62 -13.03 -0.70 -3.79
N PHE A 63 -13.80 -1.70 -4.17
CA PHE A 63 -14.97 -1.55 -5.00
C PHE A 63 -16.09 -2.40 -4.41
N ASN A 64 -17.25 -1.81 -4.19
CA ASN A 64 -18.41 -2.48 -3.63
C ASN A 64 -19.66 -2.12 -4.45
N MET A 65 -20.50 -3.12 -4.68
CA MET A 65 -21.82 -3.01 -5.28
C MET A 65 -22.77 -3.90 -4.50
N ASP A 66 -23.80 -3.31 -3.91
CA ASP A 66 -24.84 -4.01 -3.19
C ASP A 66 -26.21 -3.69 -3.81
N PHE A 67 -27.05 -4.71 -3.94
CA PHE A 67 -28.39 -4.60 -4.50
C PHE A 67 -29.40 -5.31 -3.60
N VAL A 68 -30.53 -4.65 -3.34
CA VAL A 68 -31.64 -5.20 -2.57
C VAL A 68 -32.93 -4.99 -3.32
N ARG A 69 -33.72 -6.05 -3.49
CA ARG A 69 -35.03 -5.99 -4.12
C ARG A 69 -36.07 -6.63 -3.23
N SER A 70 -37.09 -5.86 -2.89
CA SER A 70 -38.28 -6.36 -2.20
C SER A 70 -39.36 -6.73 -3.21
N ILE A 71 -39.80 -7.98 -3.17
CA ILE A 71 -40.88 -8.50 -4.01
C ILE A 71 -42.10 -8.69 -3.10
N PRO A 72 -43.14 -7.84 -3.23
CA PRO A 72 -44.34 -7.98 -2.41
C PRO A 72 -45.10 -9.25 -2.82
N MET A 73 -45.36 -10.13 -1.87
CA MET A 73 -46.25 -11.29 -2.05
C MET A 73 -47.52 -11.11 -1.21
N GLN A 74 -48.54 -11.94 -1.46
CA GLN A 74 -49.87 -11.77 -0.84
C GLN A 74 -49.88 -11.83 0.70
N SER A 75 -48.90 -12.50 1.32
CA SER A 75 -48.86 -12.72 2.77
C SER A 75 -47.53 -12.36 3.45
N PHE A 76 -46.50 -11.99 2.67
CA PHE A 76 -45.19 -11.56 3.16
C PHE A 76 -44.42 -10.87 2.02
N ASP A 77 -43.42 -10.07 2.37
CA ASP A 77 -42.49 -9.49 1.40
C ASP A 77 -41.23 -10.38 1.31
N LEU A 78 -40.85 -10.75 0.09
CA LEU A 78 -39.61 -11.48 -0.16
C LEU A 78 -38.50 -10.48 -0.51
N SER A 79 -37.52 -10.33 0.37
CA SER A 79 -36.32 -9.55 0.09
C SER A 79 -35.24 -10.43 -0.52
N PHE A 80 -34.76 -10.05 -1.70
CA PHE A 80 -33.63 -10.65 -2.38
C PHE A 80 -32.47 -9.65 -2.38
N ALA A 81 -31.36 -10.02 -1.76
CA ALA A 81 -30.15 -9.20 -1.73
C ALA A 81 -29.01 -9.96 -2.43
N TYR A 82 -28.21 -9.23 -3.20
CA TYR A 82 -27.01 -9.75 -3.84
C TYR A 82 -25.97 -8.64 -3.95
N GLY A 83 -24.70 -9.02 -3.89
CA GLY A 83 -23.61 -8.04 -3.85
C GLY A 83 -22.30 -8.55 -4.41
N PHE A 84 -21.41 -7.61 -4.71
CA PHE A 84 -20.07 -7.84 -5.21
C PHE A 84 -19.09 -6.88 -4.53
N GLU A 85 -18.05 -7.44 -3.93
CA GLU A 85 -16.92 -6.71 -3.37
C GLU A 85 -15.63 -7.16 -4.05
N TRP A 86 -14.80 -6.18 -4.41
CA TRP A 86 -13.45 -6.38 -4.88
C TRP A 86 -12.49 -5.45 -4.15
N ARG A 87 -11.41 -6.04 -3.64
CA ARG A 87 -10.32 -5.36 -2.96
C ARG A 87 -8.99 -5.74 -3.59
N GLU A 88 -8.17 -4.74 -3.86
CA GLU A 88 -6.78 -4.91 -4.26
C GLU A 88 -5.88 -4.07 -3.37
N GLU A 89 -4.93 -4.73 -2.75
CA GLU A 89 -3.89 -4.12 -1.93
C GLU A 89 -2.56 -4.34 -2.62
N GLN A 90 -1.82 -3.27 -2.86
CA GLN A 90 -0.48 -3.31 -3.43
C GLN A 90 0.51 -2.74 -2.41
N PHE A 91 1.65 -3.40 -2.30
CA PHE A 91 2.75 -2.96 -1.47
C PHE A 91 4.02 -2.90 -2.32
N GLU A 92 4.71 -1.77 -2.29
CA GLU A 92 5.94 -1.53 -3.03
C GLU A 92 7.05 -1.08 -2.07
N ILE A 93 8.21 -1.72 -2.21
CA ILE A 93 9.45 -1.35 -1.55
C ILE A 93 10.36 -0.71 -2.58
N ILE A 94 10.60 0.60 -2.44
CA ILE A 94 11.57 1.32 -3.25
C ILE A 94 12.96 1.16 -2.61
N ASN A 95 13.95 0.79 -3.41
CA ASN A 95 15.33 0.65 -2.96
C ASN A 95 15.88 1.98 -2.43
N GLY A 96 16.75 1.90 -1.41
CA GLY A 96 17.50 3.06 -0.93
C GLY A 96 18.63 3.47 -1.84
N ASP A 97 19.36 4.52 -1.43
CA ASP A 97 20.60 4.95 -2.05
C ASP A 97 21.64 3.82 -2.01
N VAL A 98 22.39 3.66 -3.11
CA VAL A 98 23.44 2.62 -3.21
C VAL A 98 24.45 2.72 -2.07
N ALA A 99 24.80 3.93 -1.62
CA ALA A 99 25.72 4.15 -0.51
C ALA A 99 25.19 3.63 0.85
N SER A 100 23.87 3.50 1.01
CA SER A 100 23.21 3.03 2.25
C SER A 100 23.31 1.52 2.47
N PHE A 101 23.71 0.77 1.45
CA PHE A 101 23.95 -0.69 1.51
C PHE A 101 25.28 -1.13 0.87
N THR A 102 26.11 -0.20 0.38
CA THR A 102 27.42 -0.52 -0.20
C THR A 102 28.44 -0.86 0.87
N THR A 103 29.12 -1.99 0.69
CA THR A 103 30.29 -2.41 1.46
C THR A 103 31.50 -1.57 1.05
N GLY A 104 31.97 -0.71 1.95
CA GLY A 104 33.16 0.08 1.70
C GLY A 104 34.48 -0.64 2.04
N PRO A 105 35.62 -0.05 1.65
CA PRO A 105 36.94 -0.67 1.75
C PRO A 105 37.40 -0.96 3.19
N TYR A 106 36.79 -0.30 4.18
CA TYR A 106 37.09 -0.51 5.60
C TYR A 106 36.30 -1.68 6.21
N PHE A 107 35.41 -2.34 5.46
CA PHE A 107 34.68 -3.52 5.94
C PHE A 107 35.61 -4.63 6.47
N ASN A 108 36.71 -4.90 5.76
CA ASN A 108 37.71 -5.91 6.17
C ASN A 108 38.45 -5.57 7.47
N GLN A 109 38.25 -4.36 8.03
CA GLN A 109 38.77 -3.94 9.34
C GLN A 109 37.74 -4.07 10.46
N GLY A 110 36.57 -4.65 10.17
CA GLY A 110 35.49 -4.89 11.15
C GLY A 110 34.44 -3.79 11.22
N PHE A 111 34.46 -2.80 10.32
CA PHE A 111 33.45 -1.74 10.27
C PHE A 111 32.13 -2.23 9.65
N GLY A 112 31.01 -1.85 10.26
CA GLY A 112 29.66 -2.20 9.79
C GLY A 112 29.32 -1.58 8.41
N ILE A 113 28.46 -2.28 7.65
CA ILE A 113 27.97 -1.87 6.33
C ILE A 113 26.66 -1.10 6.49
N GLY A 114 26.49 -0.04 5.70
CA GLY A 114 25.29 0.78 5.69
C GLY A 114 25.28 1.82 6.79
N SER A 115 24.20 2.60 6.87
CA SER A 115 24.10 3.65 7.89
C SER A 115 24.08 3.04 9.30
N ASN A 116 24.66 3.72 10.29
CA ASN A 116 24.58 3.28 11.68
C ASN A 116 23.10 3.16 12.09
N GLY A 117 22.62 1.93 12.32
CA GLY A 117 21.27 1.62 12.77
C GLY A 117 20.31 1.09 11.69
N PHE A 118 20.61 1.25 10.39
CA PHE A 118 19.79 0.71 9.30
C PHE A 118 20.61 0.55 8.01
N ALA A 119 20.82 -0.69 7.57
CA ALA A 119 21.30 -0.94 6.21
C ALA A 119 20.12 -0.68 5.25
N GLY A 120 20.26 0.26 4.32
CA GLY A 120 19.14 0.62 3.42
C GLY A 120 18.64 -0.55 2.58
N PHE A 121 17.46 -0.40 1.99
CA PHE A 121 16.84 -1.46 1.21
C PHE A 121 17.70 -1.78 -0.02
N THR A 122 18.20 -3.02 -0.09
CA THR A 122 18.95 -3.51 -1.24
C THR A 122 18.03 -3.77 -2.43
N PRO A 123 18.55 -3.79 -3.67
CA PRO A 123 17.76 -4.13 -4.85
C PRO A 123 17.11 -5.51 -4.77
N ASP A 124 17.72 -6.44 -4.02
CA ASP A 124 17.21 -7.82 -3.86
C ASP A 124 15.93 -7.91 -3.01
N ILE A 125 15.66 -6.90 -2.17
CA ILE A 125 14.43 -6.81 -1.37
C ILE A 125 13.48 -5.73 -1.89
N ALA A 126 13.90 -4.92 -2.86
CA ALA A 126 13.02 -4.03 -3.60
C ALA A 126 12.07 -4.85 -4.48
N GLY A 127 10.80 -4.47 -4.52
CA GLY A 127 9.80 -5.23 -5.25
C GLY A 127 8.38 -4.77 -4.98
N PHE A 128 7.45 -5.31 -5.75
CA PHE A 128 6.02 -5.06 -5.61
C PHE A 128 5.28 -6.38 -5.31
N GLY A 129 4.38 -6.33 -4.35
CA GLY A 129 3.45 -7.41 -4.01
C GLY A 129 2.02 -6.93 -4.27
N ILE A 130 1.18 -7.81 -4.80
CA ILE A 130 -0.25 -7.53 -5.03
C ILE A 130 -1.06 -8.62 -4.36
N ASN A 131 -1.97 -8.22 -3.47
CA ASN A 131 -2.99 -9.08 -2.89
C ASN A 131 -4.37 -8.69 -3.44
N LYS A 132 -5.16 -9.67 -3.87
CA LYS A 132 -6.50 -9.46 -4.45
C LYS A 132 -7.51 -10.31 -3.71
N THR A 133 -8.57 -9.67 -3.24
CA THR A 133 -9.72 -10.33 -2.60
C THR A 133 -10.97 -10.00 -3.38
N THR A 134 -11.76 -11.03 -3.73
CA THR A 134 -13.06 -10.86 -4.37
C THR A 134 -14.09 -11.65 -3.59
N GLN A 135 -15.22 -11.03 -3.26
CA GLN A 135 -16.33 -11.65 -2.56
C GLN A 135 -17.64 -11.32 -3.29
N SER A 136 -18.57 -12.26 -3.31
CA SER A 136 -19.90 -12.08 -3.85
C SER A 136 -20.91 -12.76 -2.94
N ILE A 137 -22.06 -12.14 -2.73
CA ILE A 137 -23.11 -12.61 -1.82
C ILE A 137 -24.40 -12.82 -2.61
#